data_AF-A0A421CZA9-F1
#
_entry.id   AF-A0A421CZA9-F1
#
_cell.length_a   1.000
_cell.length_b   1.000
_cell.length_c   1.000
_cell.angle_alpha   90.00
_cell.angle_beta   90.00
_cell.angle_gamma   90.00
#
_symmetry.space_group_name_H-M   'P 1'
#
loop_
_entity.id
_entity.type
_entity.pdbx_description
1 polymer ?
#
loop_
_entity_poly.entity_id
_entity_poly.type
_entity_poly.pdbx_seq_one_letter_code
_entity_poly.pdbx_strand_id
1 'polypeptide(L)'
;MANTEQERQKILTTLSHIFWSNTDVSTGITHKPYGVAWITLERNMYRLCVLQGKVRDGDKVPEDPWEMFLREFAPRAKVKRPVGERLPSAQYFPSSILREGGNASANVNASVNGSATAGQDDHGQHVRFEVPLLRREDENQNRRTVGRIPRYLN
;
A
#
# COMPACT_ATOMS: atom_id res chain seq x y z
N MET A 1 -34.39 6.51 -19.54
CA MET A 1 -33.39 7.07 -18.59
C MET A 1 -33.70 6.73 -17.13
N ALA A 2 -34.97 6.72 -16.68
CA ALA A 2 -35.32 6.40 -15.29
C ALA A 2 -34.84 5.01 -14.80
N ASN A 3 -34.92 3.98 -15.66
CA ASN A 3 -34.52 2.61 -15.27
C ASN A 3 -33.02 2.48 -14.98
N THR A 4 -32.19 3.14 -15.77
CA THR A 4 -30.73 3.18 -15.62
C THR A 4 -30.32 3.86 -14.31
N GLU A 5 -31.02 4.95 -13.98
CA GLU A 5 -30.79 5.70 -12.73
C GLU A 5 -31.23 4.91 -11.50
N GLN A 6 -32.38 4.22 -11.59
CA GLN A 6 -32.85 3.32 -10.54
C GLN A 6 -31.87 2.16 -10.31
N GLU A 7 -31.34 1.59 -11.39
CA GLU A 7 -30.32 0.54 -11.31
C GLU A 7 -29.05 1.07 -10.63
N ARG A 8 -28.55 2.24 -11.06
CA ARG A 8 -27.39 2.90 -10.45
C ARG A 8 -27.57 3.09 -8.94
N GLN A 9 -28.73 3.60 -8.52
CA GLN A 9 -29.01 3.82 -7.10
C GLN A 9 -29.04 2.52 -6.29
N LYS A 10 -29.61 1.45 -6.86
CA LYS A 10 -29.62 0.12 -6.24
C LYS A 10 -28.20 -0.43 -6.06
N ILE A 11 -27.35 -0.25 -7.08
CA ILE A 11 -25.96 -0.66 -7.01
C ILE A 11 -25.22 0.11 -5.91
N LEU A 12 -25.35 1.45 -5.88
CA LEU A 12 -24.71 2.28 -4.86
C LEU A 12 -25.15 1.93 -3.44
N THR A 13 -26.42 1.60 -3.25
CA THR A 13 -26.96 1.15 -1.96
C THR A 13 -26.32 -0.16 -1.53
N THR A 14 -26.17 -1.11 -2.47
CA THR A 14 -25.54 -2.40 -2.22
C THR A 14 -24.06 -2.25 -1.87
N LEU A 15 -23.33 -1.43 -2.60
CA LEU A 15 -21.91 -1.15 -2.34
C LEU A 15 -21.70 -0.45 -0.99
N SER A 16 -22.58 0.49 -0.64
CA SER A 16 -22.57 1.13 0.67
C SER A 16 -22.78 0.12 1.80
N HIS A 17 -23.70 -0.81 1.63
CA HIS A 17 -23.93 -1.88 2.61
C HIS A 17 -22.68 -2.75 2.80
N ILE A 18 -22.03 -3.16 1.70
CA ILE A 18 -20.76 -3.93 1.75
C ILE A 18 -19.68 -3.12 2.47
N PHE A 19 -19.55 -1.82 2.19
CA PHE A 19 -18.58 -0.96 2.86
C PHE A 19 -18.78 -0.93 4.37
N TRP A 20 -20.02 -0.69 4.83
CA TRP A 20 -20.32 -0.64 6.26
C TRP A 20 -20.16 -1.98 6.95
N SER A 21 -20.53 -3.08 6.29
CA SER A 21 -20.39 -4.43 6.86
C SER A 21 -18.93 -4.87 7.03
N ASN A 22 -18.01 -4.30 6.25
CA ASN A 22 -16.58 -4.58 6.32
C ASN A 22 -15.80 -3.49 7.08
N THR A 23 -16.50 -2.51 7.65
CA THR A 23 -15.90 -1.50 8.52
C THR A 23 -15.99 -1.97 9.96
N ASP A 24 -14.83 -2.14 10.59
CA ASP A 24 -14.78 -2.46 12.01
C ASP A 24 -15.23 -1.23 12.82
N VAL A 25 -16.26 -1.42 13.64
CA VAL A 25 -16.87 -0.36 14.46
C VAL A 25 -15.89 0.14 15.52
N SER A 26 -14.99 -0.71 16.01
CA SER A 26 -14.07 -0.37 17.09
C SER A 26 -12.87 0.47 16.62
N THR A 27 -12.28 0.12 15.47
CA THR A 27 -11.12 0.84 14.91
C THR A 27 -11.52 1.89 13.87
N GLY A 28 -12.70 1.76 13.26
CA GLY A 28 -13.13 2.54 12.11
C GLY A 28 -12.35 2.21 10.84
N ILE A 29 -11.60 1.09 10.81
CA ILE A 29 -10.85 0.64 9.63
C ILE A 29 -11.79 -0.17 8.76
N THR A 30 -11.83 0.17 7.47
CA THR A 30 -12.55 -0.63 6.48
C THR A 30 -11.61 -1.62 5.82
N HIS A 31 -11.95 -2.90 5.93
CA HIS A 31 -11.21 -3.98 5.30
C HIS A 31 -11.72 -4.25 3.88
N LYS A 32 -10.82 -4.71 3.00
CA LYS A 32 -11.21 -5.23 1.68
C LYS A 32 -12.17 -6.42 1.91
N PRO A 33 -13.35 -6.45 1.26
CA PRO A 33 -14.26 -7.57 1.39
C PRO A 33 -13.67 -8.84 0.77
N TYR A 34 -14.09 -10.00 1.27
CA TYR A 34 -13.68 -11.32 0.78
C TYR A 34 -14.89 -12.19 0.41
N GLY A 35 -14.64 -13.27 -0.34
CA GLY A 35 -15.66 -14.26 -0.70
C GLY A 35 -16.84 -13.67 -1.48
N VAL A 36 -18.07 -13.95 -1.02
CA VAL A 36 -19.30 -13.52 -1.72
C VAL A 36 -19.43 -11.99 -1.77
N ALA A 37 -18.99 -11.30 -0.72
CA ALA A 37 -19.02 -9.84 -0.66
C ALA A 37 -18.08 -9.23 -1.72
N TRP A 38 -16.90 -9.82 -1.91
CA TRP A 38 -15.98 -9.44 -2.98
C TRP A 38 -16.60 -9.61 -4.36
N ILE A 39 -17.15 -10.80 -4.67
CA ILE A 39 -17.77 -11.09 -5.97
C ILE A 39 -18.93 -10.12 -6.24
N THR A 40 -19.71 -9.83 -5.21
CA THR A 40 -20.82 -8.87 -5.31
C THR A 40 -20.31 -7.47 -5.61
N LEU A 41 -19.27 -7.02 -4.91
CA LEU A 41 -18.64 -5.73 -5.15
C LEU A 41 -18.10 -5.63 -6.58
N GLU A 42 -17.32 -6.61 -7.02
CA GLU A 42 -16.71 -6.65 -8.35
C GLU A 42 -17.77 -6.56 -9.46
N ARG A 43 -18.84 -7.35 -9.39
CA ARG A 43 -19.93 -7.32 -10.37
C ARG A 43 -20.66 -5.98 -10.39
N ASN A 44 -20.91 -5.40 -9.22
CA ASN A 44 -21.57 -4.11 -9.10
C ASN A 44 -20.70 -2.96 -9.64
N MET A 45 -19.40 -2.98 -9.37
CA MET A 45 -18.45 -2.00 -9.92
C MET A 45 -18.32 -2.13 -11.43
N TYR A 46 -18.21 -3.35 -11.96
CA TYR A 46 -18.24 -3.59 -13.40
C TYR A 46 -19.51 -3.03 -14.03
N ARG A 47 -20.68 -3.33 -13.46
CA ARG A 47 -21.95 -2.82 -13.97
C ARG A 47 -22.01 -1.29 -13.92
N LEU A 48 -21.51 -0.65 -12.87
CA LEU A 48 -21.39 0.81 -12.81
C LEU A 48 -20.49 1.35 -13.92
N CYS A 49 -19.35 0.73 -14.18
CA CYS A 49 -18.45 1.16 -15.26
C CYS A 49 -19.12 1.06 -16.64
N VAL A 50 -19.91 0.00 -16.88
CA VAL A 50 -20.72 -0.15 -18.10
C VAL A 50 -21.77 0.95 -18.19
N LEU A 51 -22.52 1.20 -17.10
CA LEU A 51 -23.55 2.26 -17.07
C LEU A 51 -22.95 3.67 -17.27
N GLN A 52 -21.71 3.89 -16.84
CA GLN A 52 -20.97 5.14 -17.03
C GLN A 52 -20.32 5.25 -18.41
N GLY A 53 -20.34 4.18 -19.23
CA GLY A 53 -19.66 4.13 -20.52
C GLY A 53 -18.12 4.08 -20.42
N LYS A 54 -17.56 3.79 -19.24
CA LYS A 54 -16.11 3.62 -19.04
C LYS A 54 -15.59 2.30 -19.61
N VAL A 55 -16.46 1.29 -19.67
CA VAL A 55 -16.13 -0.10 -20.07
C VAL A 55 -17.26 -0.61 -20.97
N ARG A 56 -16.93 -1.36 -22.03
CA ARG A 56 -17.93 -2.01 -22.90
C ARG A 56 -18.32 -3.37 -22.33
N ASP A 57 -19.47 -3.90 -22.73
CA ASP A 57 -19.86 -5.24 -22.30
C ASP A 57 -18.85 -6.30 -22.77
N GLY A 58 -18.29 -7.04 -21.80
CA GLY A 58 -17.28 -8.08 -22.03
C GLY A 58 -15.83 -7.62 -21.79
N ASP A 59 -15.60 -6.33 -21.65
CA ASP A 59 -14.27 -5.79 -21.32
C ASP A 59 -13.95 -5.99 -19.83
N LYS A 60 -12.65 -6.05 -19.50
CA LYS A 60 -12.20 -6.11 -18.11
C LYS A 60 -12.24 -4.72 -17.47
N VAL A 61 -12.49 -4.66 -16.16
CA VAL A 61 -12.36 -3.43 -15.39
C VAL A 61 -10.88 -3.00 -15.38
N PRO A 62 -10.55 -1.74 -15.70
CA PRO A 62 -9.17 -1.29 -15.86
C PRO A 62 -8.38 -1.17 -14.55
N GLU A 63 -9.06 -1.14 -13.40
CA GLU A 63 -8.48 -0.93 -12.08
C GLU A 63 -9.07 -1.92 -11.07
N ASP A 64 -8.40 -2.12 -9.93
CA ASP A 64 -8.95 -2.93 -8.83
C ASP A 64 -10.31 -2.34 -8.38
N PRO A 65 -11.40 -3.14 -8.41
CA PRO A 65 -12.74 -2.67 -8.08
C PRO A 65 -12.87 -2.05 -6.68
N TRP A 66 -12.07 -2.51 -5.72
CA TRP A 66 -12.11 -1.98 -4.35
C TRP A 66 -11.45 -0.62 -4.25
N GLU A 67 -10.27 -0.45 -4.82
CA GLU A 67 -9.61 0.86 -4.86
C GLU A 67 -10.44 1.90 -5.62
N MET A 68 -11.04 1.50 -6.74
CA MET A 68 -11.93 2.38 -7.50
C MET A 68 -13.16 2.79 -6.69
N PHE A 69 -13.77 1.84 -5.97
CA PHE A 69 -14.89 2.14 -5.07
C PHE A 69 -14.50 3.12 -3.95
N LEU A 70 -13.35 2.89 -3.30
CA LEU A 70 -12.85 3.75 -2.23
C LEU A 70 -12.56 5.17 -2.72
N ARG A 71 -12.04 5.31 -3.94
CA ARG A 71 -11.72 6.61 -4.56
C ARG A 71 -12.96 7.41 -4.93
N GLU A 72 -13.94 6.75 -5.55
CA GLU A 72 -15.08 7.43 -6.19
C GLU A 72 -16.31 7.54 -5.29
N PHE A 73 -16.59 6.53 -4.45
CA PHE A 73 -17.90 6.40 -3.78
C PHE A 73 -17.82 6.27 -2.26
N ALA A 74 -16.68 5.88 -1.69
CA ALA A 74 -16.60 5.71 -0.24
C ALA A 74 -16.71 7.06 0.50
N PRO A 75 -17.39 7.09 1.66
CA PRO A 75 -17.43 8.27 2.51
C PRO A 75 -16.03 8.68 2.97
N ARG A 76 -15.46 9.72 2.35
CA ARG A 76 -14.07 10.19 2.60
C ARG A 76 -13.74 10.44 4.07
N ALA A 77 -14.74 10.79 4.88
CA ALA A 77 -14.57 11.05 6.31
C ALA A 77 -14.26 9.80 7.15
N LYS A 78 -14.53 8.58 6.66
CA LYS A 78 -14.44 7.35 7.46
C LYS A 78 -13.45 6.31 6.94
N VAL A 79 -12.80 6.53 5.81
CA VAL A 79 -11.81 5.59 5.28
C VAL A 79 -10.48 5.80 6.00
N LYS A 80 -10.31 5.17 7.17
CA LYS A 80 -8.98 4.96 7.75
C LYS A 80 -8.36 3.76 7.03
N ARG A 81 -7.52 4.04 6.02
CA ARG A 81 -6.76 2.98 5.35
C ARG A 81 -5.73 2.39 6.31
N PRO A 82 -5.51 1.06 6.29
CA PRO A 82 -4.40 0.46 7.02
C PRO A 82 -3.09 1.16 6.62
N VAL A 83 -2.26 1.45 7.63
CA VAL A 83 -0.98 2.17 7.50
C VAL A 83 -0.01 1.29 6.70
N GLY A 84 -0.07 1.38 5.37
CA GLY A 84 0.78 0.59 4.48
C GLY A 84 0.77 1.07 3.02
N GLU A 85 -0.32 1.69 2.57
CA GLU A 85 -0.46 2.15 1.17
C GLU A 85 -0.78 3.65 1.09
N ARG A 86 0.08 4.48 1.68
CA ARG A 86 0.15 5.86 1.22
C ARG A 86 0.78 5.83 -0.17
N LEU A 87 -0.04 5.90 -1.22
CA LEU A 87 0.45 6.29 -2.54
C LEU A 87 1.27 7.58 -2.33
N PRO A 88 2.55 7.64 -2.75
CA PRO A 88 3.32 8.87 -2.64
C PRO A 88 2.64 9.91 -3.55
N SER A 89 2.02 10.92 -2.93
CA SER A 89 1.40 12.05 -3.64
C SER A 89 2.43 13.03 -4.21
N ALA A 90 3.71 12.75 -4.06
CA ALA A 90 4.80 13.55 -4.58
C ALA A 90 5.86 12.62 -5.16
N GLN A 91 6.24 12.91 -6.40
CA GLN A 91 7.43 12.34 -7.02
C GLN A 91 8.62 12.78 -6.18
N TYR A 92 9.16 11.86 -5.38
CA TYR A 92 10.30 12.15 -4.51
C TYR A 92 11.54 12.35 -5.39
N PHE A 93 11.91 13.61 -5.60
CA PHE A 93 13.18 13.98 -6.21
C PHE A 93 14.20 14.18 -5.09
N PRO A 94 15.18 13.28 -4.90
CA PRO A 94 16.24 13.52 -3.93
C PRO A 94 17.03 14.76 -4.36
N SER A 95 17.13 15.76 -3.49
CA SER A 95 18.08 16.85 -3.68
C SER A 95 19.50 16.26 -3.62
N SER A 96 20.27 16.48 -4.68
CA SER A 96 21.64 15.99 -4.81
C SER A 96 22.47 16.30 -3.56
N ILE A 97 23.19 15.30 -3.04
CA ILE A 97 24.02 15.38 -1.84
C ILE A 97 25.45 15.89 -2.18
N LEU A 98 25.65 16.49 -3.36
CA LEU A 98 26.91 17.12 -3.72
C LEU A 98 27.12 18.35 -2.82
N ARG A 99 27.82 18.13 -1.70
CA ARG A 99 28.46 19.18 -0.90
C ARG A 99 29.31 20.02 -1.85
N GLU A 100 28.93 21.26 -2.09
CA GLU A 100 29.86 22.28 -2.56
C GLU A 100 31.01 22.36 -1.54
N GLY A 101 32.14 21.74 -1.88
CA GLY A 101 33.36 21.83 -1.10
C GLY A 101 33.95 23.21 -1.31
N GLY A 102 33.98 24.03 -0.25
CA GLY A 102 34.70 25.30 -0.25
C GLY A 102 34.62 25.96 1.12
N ASN A 103 35.72 25.85 1.89
CA ASN A 103 35.84 26.44 3.22
C ASN A 103 35.77 27.98 3.19
N ALA A 104 35.33 28.53 4.32
CA ALA A 104 34.92 29.90 4.55
C ALA A 104 36.00 31.00 4.36
N SER A 105 35.58 32.14 3.81
CA SER A 105 35.69 33.51 4.38
C SER A 105 36.08 34.59 3.36
N ALA A 106 35.26 35.65 3.36
CA ALA A 106 35.54 37.05 3.01
C ALA A 106 35.78 37.47 1.54
N ASN A 107 34.79 38.24 1.07
CA ASN A 107 34.91 39.52 0.35
C ASN A 107 35.18 39.54 -1.18
N VAL A 108 34.32 40.33 -1.84
CA VAL A 108 34.46 41.13 -3.07
C VAL A 108 35.73 40.95 -3.93
N ASN A 109 35.48 40.60 -5.20
CA ASN A 109 36.28 40.78 -6.42
C ASN A 109 37.61 40.03 -6.62
N ALA A 110 37.75 39.56 -7.88
CA ALA A 110 38.96 39.42 -8.70
C ALA A 110 39.77 38.10 -8.69
N SER A 111 39.74 37.45 -9.88
CA SER A 111 40.87 37.01 -10.71
C SER A 111 41.90 35.94 -10.24
N VAL A 112 42.10 34.98 -11.16
CA VAL A 112 43.38 34.34 -11.58
C VAL A 112 43.92 33.09 -10.84
N ASN A 113 44.16 32.07 -11.68
CA ASN A 113 45.08 30.91 -11.70
C ASN A 113 45.84 30.44 -10.44
N GLY A 114 45.95 29.10 -10.29
CA GLY A 114 47.19 28.44 -9.88
C GLY A 114 47.09 27.24 -8.91
N SER A 115 47.35 26.04 -9.43
CA SER A 115 48.19 24.91 -8.91
C SER A 115 48.25 24.45 -7.43
N ALA A 116 48.33 23.10 -7.28
CA ALA A 116 49.06 22.30 -6.25
C ALA A 116 48.42 22.20 -4.83
N THR A 117 48.51 21.16 -3.98
CA THR A 117 49.15 19.82 -3.88
C THR A 117 48.72 19.13 -2.55
N ALA A 118 48.76 17.78 -2.50
CA ALA A 118 49.21 16.91 -1.39
C ALA A 118 48.41 16.68 -0.05
N GLY A 119 48.41 15.40 0.38
CA GLY A 119 48.30 14.91 1.78
C GLY A 119 46.95 14.28 2.15
N GLN A 120 46.82 12.95 2.37
CA GLN A 120 46.92 12.26 3.69
C GLN A 120 45.81 12.66 4.69
N ASP A 121 45.06 11.81 5.39
CA ASP A 121 45.18 10.40 5.77
C ASP A 121 43.78 9.82 6.15
N ASP A 122 43.77 8.48 6.13
CA ASP A 122 42.78 7.50 6.60
C ASP A 122 42.17 7.78 7.99
N HIS A 123 40.85 7.54 8.16
CA HIS A 123 40.27 6.91 9.36
C HIS A 123 38.79 6.54 9.11
N GLY A 124 38.56 5.26 8.80
CA GLY A 124 37.22 4.66 8.64
C GLY A 124 36.48 4.50 9.96
N GLN A 125 35.32 5.16 10.09
CA GLN A 125 34.36 4.92 11.18
C GLN A 125 33.43 3.73 10.81
N HIS A 126 33.68 2.56 11.38
CA HIS A 126 32.76 1.42 11.32
C HIS A 126 31.65 1.57 12.37
N VAL A 127 30.39 1.56 11.93
CA VAL A 127 29.21 1.56 12.80
C VAL A 127 28.88 0.13 13.22
N ARG A 128 28.82 -0.14 14.53
CA ARG A 128 28.48 -1.46 15.11
C ARG A 128 26.99 -1.51 15.44
N PHE A 129 26.30 -2.56 15.00
CA PHE A 129 24.91 -2.84 15.34
C PHE A 129 24.85 -3.89 16.45
N GLU A 130 24.14 -3.59 17.54
CA GLU A 130 23.81 -4.57 18.57
C GLU A 130 22.51 -5.28 18.21
N VAL A 131 22.59 -6.61 18.08
CA VAL A 131 21.44 -7.49 17.78
C VAL A 131 20.97 -8.14 19.08
N PRO A 132 19.71 -7.93 19.52
CA PRO A 132 19.17 -8.66 20.67
C PRO A 132 18.96 -10.14 20.32
N LEU A 133 19.59 -11.03 21.08
CA LEU A 133 19.36 -12.47 21.00
C LEU A 133 18.02 -12.82 21.65
N LEU A 134 16.98 -13.05 20.84
CA LEU A 134 15.75 -13.71 21.28
C LEU A 134 16.04 -15.20 21.52
N ARG A 135 16.14 -15.55 22.80
CA ARG A 135 16.21 -16.92 23.32
C ARG A 135 14.91 -17.66 22.95
N ARG A 136 15.04 -18.69 22.11
CA ARG A 136 13.94 -19.59 21.70
C ARG A 136 13.81 -20.68 22.76
N GLU A 137 12.84 -20.56 23.66
CA GLU A 137 12.56 -21.57 24.67
C GLU A 137 11.71 -22.71 24.08
N ASP A 138 12.30 -23.90 24.10
CA ASP A 138 11.71 -25.25 24.16
C ASP A 138 10.71 -25.70 23.08
N GLU A 139 11.25 -26.06 21.91
CA GLU A 139 10.60 -26.94 20.93
C GLU A 139 11.23 -28.34 20.99
N ASN A 140 11.06 -29.09 22.10
CA ASN A 140 11.53 -30.48 22.12
C ASN A 140 10.87 -31.42 23.14
N GLN A 141 9.53 -31.59 23.09
CA GLN A 141 8.92 -32.71 23.81
C GLN A 141 7.52 -33.12 23.34
N ASN A 142 7.28 -33.33 22.03
CA ASN A 142 6.13 -34.16 21.64
C ASN A 142 6.15 -34.77 20.22
N ARG A 143 7.31 -35.21 19.70
CA ARG A 143 7.42 -35.88 18.37
C ARG A 143 7.50 -37.41 18.46
N ARG A 144 6.68 -38.05 19.29
CA ARG A 144 6.53 -39.52 19.27
C ARG A 144 5.09 -39.98 19.59
N THR A 145 4.17 -39.78 18.66
CA THR A 145 3.07 -40.73 18.41
C THR A 145 2.69 -40.69 16.94
N VAL A 146 3.03 -41.77 16.24
CA VAL A 146 2.72 -42.02 14.84
C VAL A 146 1.24 -42.40 14.76
N GLY A 147 0.38 -41.42 14.47
CA GLY A 147 -1.06 -41.61 14.27
C GLY A 147 -1.37 -42.04 12.84
N ARG A 148 -1.62 -43.34 12.67
CA ARG A 148 -2.04 -44.05 11.46
C ARG A 148 -3.23 -43.35 10.76
N ILE A 149 -3.10 -42.99 9.48
CA ILE A 149 -4.20 -42.47 8.64
C ILE A 149 -5.14 -43.64 8.30
N PRO A 150 -6.44 -43.62 8.69
CA PRO A 150 -7.40 -44.61 8.23
C PRO A 150 -7.83 -44.30 6.79
N ARG A 151 -7.64 -45.27 5.88
CA ARG A 151 -8.26 -45.24 4.54
C ARG A 151 -9.54 -46.05 4.58
N TYR A 152 -10.67 -45.39 4.39
CA TYR A 152 -11.94 -46.05 4.09
C TYR A 152 -12.36 -45.68 2.67
N LEU A 153 -12.22 -46.63 1.75
CA LEU A 153 -13.11 -46.82 0.60
C LEU A 153 -12.91 -48.25 0.09
N ASN A 154 -13.96 -49.08 0.26
CA ASN A 154 -14.41 -50.14 -0.64
C ASN A 154 -15.79 -50.58 -0.15
#